data_AF-A0A7L4YTT4-F1
#
_entry.id   AF-A0A7L4YTT4-F1
#
_cell.length_a   1.000
_cell.length_b   1.000
_cell.length_c   1.000
_cell.angle_alpha   90.00
_cell.angle_beta   90.00
_cell.angle_gamma   90.00
#
_symmetry.space_group_name_H-M   'P 1'
#
loop_
_entity.id
_entity.type
_entity.pdbx_description
1 polymer ?
#
loop_
_entity_poly.entity_id
_entity_poly.type
_entity_poly.pdbx_seq_one_letter_code
_entity_poly.pdbx_strand_id
1 'polypeptide(L)'
;MFESLAPLDPFLDDLNDPSAELEREPDPEPLDDEAKRMVLEDLHDLDEFQSLLEPRGVRGICMECAGCEEMHYYEWEIMRSNLLNMLAHHQAHVHEPPFNPKPEEFVSWDYANGYADAVIELSSDE
;
A
#
# COMPACT_ATOMS: atom_id res chain seq x y z
N MET A 1 5.34 18.61 -22.63
CA MET A 1 5.45 17.88 -23.90
C MET A 1 6.01 16.48 -23.61
N PHE A 2 5.23 15.66 -22.90
CA PHE A 2 5.56 14.27 -22.55
C PHE A 2 4.27 13.45 -22.65
N GLU A 3 3.67 13.45 -23.85
CA GLU A 3 2.38 12.81 -24.11
C GLU A 3 2.56 11.38 -24.66
N SER A 4 3.79 10.85 -24.69
CA SER A 4 4.12 9.62 -25.45
C SER A 4 4.93 8.56 -24.70
N LEU A 5 4.77 8.42 -23.38
CA LEU A 5 5.36 7.28 -22.66
C LEU A 5 4.40 6.12 -22.47
N ALA A 6 3.09 6.33 -22.66
CA ALA A 6 2.13 5.24 -22.74
C ALA A 6 2.16 4.61 -24.14
N PRO A 7 1.99 3.28 -24.25
CA PRO A 7 1.77 2.64 -25.54
C PRO A 7 0.56 3.29 -26.23
N LEU A 8 0.65 3.47 -27.55
CA LEU A 8 -0.48 3.94 -28.36
C LEU A 8 -1.63 2.96 -28.20
N ASP A 9 -2.79 3.48 -27.82
CA ASP A 9 -4.02 2.70 -27.74
C ASP A 9 -4.37 2.18 -29.16
N PRO A 10 -4.41 0.86 -29.38
CA PRO A 10 -4.72 0.29 -30.69
C PRO A 10 -6.18 0.54 -31.13
N PHE A 11 -7.05 0.97 -30.21
CA PHE A 11 -8.44 1.32 -30.47
C PHE A 11 -8.68 2.82 -30.60
N LEU A 12 -7.63 3.64 -30.54
CA LEU A 12 -7.73 5.09 -30.75
C LEU A 12 -8.38 5.37 -32.13
N ASP A 13 -9.54 6.03 -32.12
CA ASP A 13 -10.41 6.33 -33.27
C ASP A 13 -11.26 5.16 -33.83
N ASP A 14 -11.36 4.02 -33.13
CA ASP A 14 -12.30 2.95 -33.50
C ASP A 14 -13.74 3.31 -33.08
N LEU A 15 -14.67 3.37 -34.04
CA LEU A 15 -16.09 3.59 -33.77
C LEU A 15 -16.74 2.41 -33.03
N ASN A 16 -16.10 1.25 -33.02
CA ASN A 16 -16.49 0.07 -32.26
C ASN A 16 -15.45 -0.25 -31.16
N ASP A 17 -14.85 0.79 -30.56
CA ASP A 17 -13.96 0.62 -29.42
C ASP A 17 -14.69 -0.14 -28.29
N PRO A 18 -14.23 -1.36 -27.92
CA PRO A 18 -14.87 -2.16 -26.89
C PRO A 18 -14.81 -1.48 -25.51
N SER A 19 -13.89 -0.54 -25.29
CA SER A 19 -13.78 0.22 -24.05
C SER A 19 -14.83 1.33 -23.93
N ALA A 20 -15.44 1.77 -25.04
CA ALA A 20 -16.46 2.82 -25.03
C ALA A 20 -17.77 2.38 -24.35
N GLU A 21 -18.00 1.07 -24.21
CA GLU A 21 -19.12 0.49 -23.46
C GLU A 21 -18.86 0.42 -21.95
N LEU A 22 -17.61 0.59 -21.51
CA LEU A 22 -17.25 0.58 -20.09
C LEU A 22 -17.49 1.96 -19.48
N GLU A 23 -18.20 2.00 -18.36
CA GLU A 23 -18.30 3.21 -17.55
C GLU A 23 -16.91 3.53 -16.98
N ARG A 24 -16.45 4.77 -17.20
CA ARG A 24 -15.20 5.24 -16.58
C ARG A 24 -15.41 5.25 -15.07
N GLU A 25 -14.53 4.56 -14.34
CA GLU A 25 -14.52 4.65 -12.88
C GLU A 25 -14.31 6.10 -12.44
N PRO A 26 -15.07 6.59 -11.44
CA PRO A 26 -14.90 7.94 -10.96
C PRO A 26 -13.48 8.14 -10.42
N ASP A 27 -12.90 9.32 -10.68
CA ASP A 27 -11.62 9.68 -10.10
C ASP A 27 -11.70 9.61 -8.56
N PRO A 28 -10.64 9.16 -7.86
CA PRO A 28 -10.65 9.04 -6.41
C PRO A 28 -10.86 10.40 -5.75
N GLU A 29 -11.63 10.42 -4.66
CA GLU A 29 -11.83 11.64 -3.89
C GLU A 29 -10.50 12.12 -3.29
N PRO A 30 -10.20 13.43 -3.37
CA PRO A 30 -8.97 13.94 -2.80
C PRO A 30 -8.92 13.75 -1.28
N LEU A 31 -7.83 13.14 -0.78
CA LEU A 31 -7.48 13.17 0.64
C LEU A 31 -7.53 14.60 1.19
N ASP A 32 -8.26 14.76 2.29
CA ASP A 32 -8.22 15.98 3.10
C ASP A 32 -6.90 16.09 3.88
N ASP A 33 -6.71 17.21 4.56
CA ASP A 33 -5.47 17.47 5.28
C ASP A 33 -5.29 16.52 6.48
N GLU A 34 -6.39 16.03 7.07
CA GLU A 34 -6.33 15.07 8.17
C GLU A 34 -5.85 13.71 7.68
N ALA A 35 -6.48 13.19 6.63
CA ALA A 35 -6.12 11.92 6.03
C ALA A 35 -4.68 11.92 5.51
N LYS A 36 -4.20 13.05 4.95
CA LYS A 36 -2.78 13.19 4.58
C LYS A 36 -1.84 13.09 5.77
N ARG A 37 -2.18 13.71 6.91
CA ARG A 37 -1.36 13.59 8.13
C ARG A 37 -1.32 12.15 8.62
N MET A 38 -2.46 11.47 8.64
CA MET A 38 -2.53 10.05 9.02
C MET A 38 -1.65 9.18 8.12
N VAL A 39 -1.72 9.36 6.79
CA VAL A 39 -0.86 8.59 5.86
C VAL A 39 0.63 8.88 6.06
N LEU A 40 0.99 10.10 6.46
CA LEU A 40 2.38 10.45 6.79
C LEU A 40 2.83 9.82 8.12
N GLU A 41 1.94 9.73 9.11
CA GLU A 41 2.17 9.00 10.36
C GLU A 41 2.33 7.50 10.07
N ASP A 42 1.45 6.91 9.26
CA ASP A 42 1.56 5.51 8.83
C ASP A 42 2.88 5.21 8.11
N LEU A 43 3.39 6.15 7.30
CA LEU A 43 4.70 6.00 6.63
C LEU A 43 5.85 5.96 7.64
N HIS A 44 5.79 6.81 8.67
CA HIS A 44 6.78 6.85 9.73
C HIS A 44 6.76 5.54 10.54
N ASP A 45 5.56 5.08 10.90
CA ASP A 45 5.38 3.84 11.65
C ASP A 45 5.87 2.64 10.83
N LEU A 46 5.59 2.59 9.52
CA LEU A 46 6.08 1.55 8.64
C LEU A 46 7.62 1.50 8.59
N ASP A 47 8.30 2.65 8.59
CA ASP A 47 9.76 2.74 8.63
C ASP A 47 10.33 2.15 9.93
N GLU A 48 9.68 2.44 11.06
CA GLU A 48 10.06 1.91 12.35
C GLU A 48 9.83 0.40 12.43
N PHE A 49 8.65 -0.06 11.99
CA PHE A 49 8.29 -1.48 11.96
C PHE A 49 9.29 -2.28 11.12
N GLN A 50 9.59 -1.81 9.91
CA GLN A 50 10.56 -2.47 9.04
C GLN A 50 11.94 -2.54 9.72
N SER A 51 12.42 -1.43 10.27
CA SER A 51 13.73 -1.36 10.93
C SER A 51 13.85 -2.35 12.10
N LEU A 52 12.76 -2.54 12.85
CA LEU A 52 12.71 -3.45 13.98
C LEU A 52 12.52 -4.91 13.57
N LEU A 53 11.65 -5.19 12.60
CA LEU A 53 11.15 -6.54 12.33
C LEU A 53 11.84 -7.23 11.16
N GLU A 54 12.35 -6.50 10.18
CA GLU A 54 13.07 -7.07 9.03
C GLU A 54 14.30 -7.90 9.45
N PRO A 55 15.15 -7.46 10.40
CA PRO A 55 16.28 -8.28 10.88
C PRO A 55 15.86 -9.59 11.57
N ARG A 56 14.58 -9.73 11.93
CA ARG A 56 14.00 -10.91 12.60
C ARG A 56 13.31 -11.85 11.61
N GLY A 57 13.35 -11.53 10.31
CA GLY A 57 12.78 -12.34 9.24
C GLY A 57 11.36 -11.98 8.83
N VAL A 58 10.80 -10.89 9.37
CA VAL A 58 9.48 -10.39 8.93
C VAL A 58 9.66 -9.59 7.64
N ARG A 59 8.92 -9.96 6.61
CA ARG A 59 9.03 -9.38 5.26
C ARG A 59 8.02 -8.28 4.98
N GLY A 60 7.04 -8.11 5.86
CA GLY A 60 6.00 -7.10 5.68
C GLY A 60 4.82 -7.26 6.62
N ILE A 61 3.71 -6.64 6.23
CA ILE A 61 2.47 -6.65 6.99
C ILE A 61 1.36 -7.42 6.29
N CYS A 62 0.40 -7.91 7.09
CA CYS A 62 -0.82 -8.51 6.60
C CYS A 62 -2.06 -7.81 7.16
N MET A 63 -3.11 -7.73 6.35
CA MET A 63 -4.35 -7.05 6.68
C MET A 63 -5.54 -7.74 6.01
N GLU A 64 -6.66 -7.80 6.70
CA GLU A 64 -7.91 -8.33 6.15
C GLU A 64 -8.53 -7.30 5.22
N CYS A 65 -8.82 -7.70 3.99
CA CYS A 65 -9.44 -6.83 3.01
C CYS A 65 -10.96 -6.83 3.19
N ALA A 66 -11.54 -5.66 3.42
CA ALA A 66 -13.00 -5.50 3.59
C ALA A 66 -13.83 -5.85 2.33
N GLY A 67 -13.19 -5.92 1.15
CA GLY A 67 -13.88 -6.21 -0.11
C GLY A 67 -13.94 -7.70 -0.46
N CYS A 68 -12.87 -8.45 -0.19
CA CYS A 68 -12.79 -9.88 -0.53
C CYS A 68 -12.84 -10.82 0.69
N GLU A 69 -12.78 -10.30 1.91
CA GLU A 69 -12.74 -11.08 3.16
C GLU A 69 -11.52 -12.03 3.24
N GLU A 70 -10.43 -11.66 2.54
CA GLU A 70 -9.18 -12.43 2.52
C GLU A 70 -8.04 -11.64 3.18
N MET A 71 -7.06 -12.38 3.72
CA MET A 71 -5.82 -11.79 4.22
C MET A 71 -4.90 -11.41 3.07
N HIS A 72 -4.63 -10.13 2.93
CA HIS A 72 -3.65 -9.60 2.00
C HIS A 72 -2.29 -9.46 2.68
N TYR A 73 -1.23 -9.78 1.94
CA TYR A 73 0.15 -9.74 2.40
C TYR A 73 0.92 -8.71 1.58
N TYR A 74 1.51 -7.75 2.27
CA TYR A 74 2.24 -6.64 1.67
C TYR A 74 3.68 -6.68 2.15
N GLU A 75 4.61 -6.93 1.23
CA GLU A 75 6.02 -6.70 1.54
C GLU A 75 6.26 -5.22 1.86
N TRP A 76 7.28 -4.91 2.66
CA TRP A 76 7.54 -3.54 3.14
C TRP A 76 7.49 -2.48 2.03
N GLU A 77 8.16 -2.74 0.90
CA GLU A 77 8.19 -1.82 -0.24
C GLU A 77 6.83 -1.68 -0.95
N ILE A 78 5.99 -2.73 -0.95
CA ILE A 78 4.65 -2.66 -1.52
C ILE A 78 3.75 -1.78 -0.66
N MET A 79 3.78 -1.98 0.66
CA MET A 79 3.01 -1.12 1.57
C MET A 79 3.47 0.34 1.50
N ARG A 80 4.79 0.57 1.50
CA ARG A 80 5.38 1.89 1.31
C ARG A 80 4.91 2.55 0.01
N SER A 81 4.97 1.82 -1.09
CA SER A 81 4.50 2.31 -2.39
C SER A 81 3.02 2.70 -2.34
N ASN A 82 2.17 1.91 -1.66
CA ASN A 82 0.75 2.22 -1.50
C ASN A 82 0.53 3.54 -0.75
N LEU A 83 1.19 3.73 0.40
CA LEU A 83 1.06 4.95 1.19
C LEU A 83 1.57 6.18 0.41
N LEU A 84 2.69 6.06 -0.29
CA LEU A 84 3.20 7.13 -1.16
C LEU A 84 2.24 7.44 -2.32
N ASN A 85 1.64 6.41 -2.92
CA ASN A 85 0.66 6.57 -3.99
C ASN A 85 -0.62 7.23 -3.47
N MET A 86 -1.05 6.95 -2.23
CA MET A 86 -2.16 7.66 -1.61
C MET A 86 -1.86 9.15 -1.48
N LEU A 87 -0.66 9.54 -1.05
CA LEU A 87 -0.27 10.95 -0.97
C LEU A 87 -0.22 11.66 -2.33
N ALA A 88 0.23 10.96 -3.37
CA ALA A 88 0.44 11.54 -4.69
C ALA A 88 -0.83 11.52 -5.58
N HIS A 89 -1.65 10.48 -5.45
CA HIS A 89 -2.73 10.14 -6.37
C HIS A 89 -4.07 9.90 -5.68
N HIS A 90 -4.15 10.08 -4.36
CA HIS A 90 -5.37 9.92 -3.56
C HIS A 90 -5.95 8.50 -3.57
N GLN A 91 -5.15 7.51 -4.00
CA GLN A 91 -5.53 6.09 -4.05
C GLN A 91 -4.32 5.20 -3.81
N ALA A 92 -4.53 3.98 -3.32
CA ALA A 92 -3.48 2.97 -3.22
C ALA A 92 -3.03 2.50 -4.62
N HIS A 93 -1.81 2.00 -4.73
CA HIS A 93 -1.30 1.47 -5.98
C HIS A 93 -1.84 0.06 -6.23
N VAL A 94 -2.36 -0.19 -7.43
CA VAL A 94 -2.74 -1.55 -7.84
C VAL A 94 -1.47 -2.36 -8.02
N HIS A 95 -1.32 -3.39 -7.20
CA HIS A 95 -0.20 -4.33 -7.26
C HIS A 95 -0.76 -5.74 -7.39
N GLU A 96 0.01 -6.61 -8.02
CA GLU A 96 -0.32 -8.03 -8.03
C GLU A 96 -0.05 -8.61 -6.64
N PRO A 97 -0.91 -9.52 -6.15
CA PRO A 97 -0.65 -10.24 -4.91
C PRO A 97 0.68 -10.99 -4.99
N PRO A 98 1.42 -11.13 -3.87
CA PRO A 98 2.61 -11.96 -3.85
C PRO A 98 2.28 -13.41 -4.23
N PHE A 99 3.14 -14.04 -5.02
CA PHE A 99 2.96 -15.45 -5.38
C PHE A 99 3.25 -16.36 -4.18
N ASN A 100 2.22 -17.05 -3.68
CA ASN A 100 2.30 -18.01 -2.57
C ASN A 100 2.98 -17.42 -1.30
N PRO A 101 2.39 -16.37 -0.69
CA PRO A 101 2.95 -15.75 0.50
C PRO A 101 2.99 -16.78 1.64
N LYS A 102 4.07 -16.78 2.42
CA LYS A 102 4.16 -17.59 3.64
C LYS A 102 3.64 -16.76 4.80
N PRO A 103 2.47 -17.10 5.40
CA PRO A 103 1.86 -16.25 6.42
C PRO A 103 2.77 -15.95 7.61
N GLU A 104 3.67 -16.87 7.95
CA GLU A 104 4.65 -16.69 9.03
C GLU A 104 5.73 -15.63 8.76
N GLU A 105 5.87 -15.17 7.51
CA GLU A 105 6.80 -14.10 7.13
C GLU A 105 6.17 -12.70 7.29
N PHE A 106 4.90 -12.60 7.71
CA PHE A 106 4.16 -11.34 7.83
C PHE A 106 3.48 -11.22 9.18
N VAL A 107 3.25 -9.98 9.62
CA VAL A 107 2.56 -9.68 10.88
C VAL A 107 1.45 -8.67 10.67
N SER A 108 0.46 -8.62 11.55
CA SER A 108 -0.54 -7.54 11.49
C SER A 108 0.07 -6.19 11.85
N TRP A 109 -0.57 -5.11 11.40
CA TRP A 109 -0.20 -3.75 11.81
C TRP A 109 -0.19 -3.62 13.34
N ASP A 110 -1.24 -4.09 14.01
CA ASP A 110 -1.36 -4.06 15.48
C ASP A 110 -0.20 -4.77 16.19
N TYR A 111 0.26 -5.90 15.64
CA TYR A 111 1.41 -6.62 16.19
C TYR A 111 2.69 -5.80 16.03
N ALA A 112 2.91 -5.23 14.85
CA ALA A 112 4.10 -4.43 14.57
C ALA A 112 4.16 -3.19 15.48
N ASN A 113 3.03 -2.51 15.64
CA ASN A 113 2.91 -1.35 16.53
C ASN A 113 3.19 -1.72 17.99
N GLY A 114 2.53 -2.77 18.51
CA GLY A 114 2.79 -3.22 19.87
C GLY A 114 4.23 -3.72 20.10
N TYR A 115 4.89 -4.24 19.07
CA TYR A 115 6.30 -4.60 19.13
C TYR A 115 7.20 -3.35 19.24
N ALA A 116 6.93 -2.33 18.42
CA ALA A 116 7.67 -1.06 18.45
C ALA A 116 7.55 -0.37 19.81
N ASP A 117 6.32 -0.24 20.32
CA ASP A 117 6.04 0.32 21.66
C ASP A 117 6.85 -0.39 22.75
N ALA A 118 6.86 -1.72 22.74
CA ALA A 118 7.58 -2.50 23.73
C ALA A 118 9.11 -2.31 23.64
N VAL A 119 9.66 -2.16 22.43
CA VAL A 119 11.09 -1.88 22.24
C VAL A 119 11.46 -0.48 22.73
N ILE A 120 10.63 0.52 22.42
CA ILE A 120 10.83 1.91 22.86
C ILE A 120 10.86 1.99 24.39
N GLU A 121 9.87 1.39 25.06
CA GLU A 121 9.79 1.37 26.52
C GLU A 121 11.04 0.72 27.14
N LEU A 122 11.44 -0.45 26.63
CA LEU A 122 12.62 -1.17 27.13
C LEU A 122 13.93 -0.40 26.92
N SER A 123 14.02 0.40 25.85
CA SER A 123 15.19 1.24 25.57
C SER A 123 15.22 2.54 26.38
N SER A 124 14.08 2.94 26.95
CA SER A 124 13.96 4.16 27.77
C SER A 124 14.35 3.94 29.24
N ASP A 125 14.43 2.67 29.66
CA ASP A 125 14.82 2.25 31.01
C ASP A 125 16.35 2.01 31.18
N GLU A 126 17.15 2.22 30.12
CA GLU A 126 18.64 2.19 30.13
C GLU A 126 19.27 3.58 30.31
#